data_AF-A0A0G4IW23-F1
#
_entry.id   AF-A0A0G4IW23-F1
#
_cell.length_a   1.000
_cell.length_b   1.000
_cell.length_c   1.000
_cell.angle_alpha   90.00
_cell.angle_beta   90.00
_cell.angle_gamma   90.00
#
_symmetry.space_group_name_H-M   'P 1'
#
loop_
_entity.id
_entity.type
_entity.pdbx_description
1 polymer ?
#
loop_
_entity_poly.entity_id
_entity_poly.type
_entity_poly.pdbx_seq_one_letter_code
_entity_poly.pdbx_strand_id
1 'polypeptide(L)'
;MPERRARPSALLPIWGAAGYALGFGTALLGKEAAMACTVAVEEVIASHYNDQLRDLMQPAFDKEDDLRHLVAKHRDEEMEHRDIGIEHDALRAPAYQLLSTVIKTGCRAAIWISERV
;
A
#
# COMPACT_ATOMS: atom_id res chain seq x y z
N MET A 1 -14.99 7.89 14.79
CA MET A 1 -15.86 6.75 14.39
C MET A 1 -16.00 6.81 12.88
N PRO A 2 -15.86 5.72 12.12
CA PRO A 2 -16.06 5.78 10.67
C PRO A 2 -17.52 6.14 10.40
N GLU A 3 -17.75 7.23 9.68
CA GLU A 3 -19.09 7.77 9.35
C GLU A 3 -19.97 6.72 8.65
N ARG A 4 -19.33 5.74 8.00
CA ARG A 4 -19.96 4.68 7.21
C ARG A 4 -20.16 3.36 7.96
N ARG A 5 -20.05 3.33 9.30
CA ARG A 5 -20.16 2.12 10.14
C ARG A 5 -19.26 0.95 9.70
N ALA A 6 -18.14 1.26 9.04
CA ALA A 6 -17.13 0.28 8.68
C ALA A 6 -16.52 -0.35 9.95
N ARG A 7 -16.32 -1.67 9.94
CA ARG A 7 -15.62 -2.38 11.01
C ARG A 7 -14.16 -2.57 10.58
N PRO A 8 -13.17 -2.24 11.43
CA PRO A 8 -11.78 -2.56 11.15
C PRO A 8 -11.62 -4.08 10.98
N SER A 9 -10.68 -4.50 10.11
CA SER A 9 -10.37 -5.93 9.95
C SER A 9 -9.90 -6.51 11.29
N ALA A 10 -10.36 -7.73 11.60
CA ALA A 10 -9.91 -8.46 12.79
C ALA A 10 -8.40 -8.75 12.77
N LEU A 11 -7.78 -8.70 11.59
CA LEU A 11 -6.36 -8.94 11.38
C LEU A 11 -5.49 -7.69 11.55
N LEU A 12 -6.08 -6.52 11.82
CA LEU A 12 -5.36 -5.27 12.03
C LEU A 12 -4.15 -5.36 13.00
N PRO A 13 -4.21 -6.03 14.17
CA PRO A 13 -3.04 -6.13 15.04
C PRO A 13 -1.90 -6.94 14.40
N ILE A 14 -2.23 -7.95 13.60
CA ILE A 14 -1.24 -8.79 12.90
C ILE A 14 -0.57 -7.97 11.80
N TRP A 15 -1.35 -7.25 11.00
CA TRP A 15 -0.81 -6.41 9.93
C TRP A 15 -0.02 -5.22 10.46
N GLY A 16 -0.43 -4.62 11.58
CA GLY A 16 0.34 -3.58 12.26
C GLY A 16 1.72 -4.09 12.70
N ALA A 17 1.78 -5.28 13.31
CA ALA A 17 3.05 -5.90 13.70
C ALA A 17 3.92 -6.25 12.47
N ALA A 18 3.32 -6.78 11.41
CA ALA A 18 4.02 -7.12 10.17
C ALA A 18 4.59 -5.88 9.48
N GLY A 19 3.81 -4.80 9.37
CA GLY A 19 4.26 -3.52 8.79
C GLY A 19 5.41 -2.91 9.58
N TYR A 20 5.33 -2.92 10.92
CA TYR A 20 6.41 -2.45 11.77
C TYR A 20 7.69 -3.28 11.59
N ALA A 21 7.58 -4.61 11.61
CA ALA A 21 8.73 -5.50 11.45
C ALA A 21 9.38 -5.33 10.08
N LEU A 22 8.59 -5.16 9.03
CA LEU A 22 9.08 -4.91 7.67
C LEU A 22 9.83 -3.56 7.57
N GLY A 23 9.25 -2.49 8.09
CA GLY A 23 9.87 -1.16 8.10
C GLY A 23 11.16 -1.13 8.93
N PHE A 24 11.13 -1.70 10.14
CA PHE A 24 12.31 -1.81 11.00
C PHE A 24 13.40 -2.69 10.37
N GLY A 25 13.04 -3.84 9.82
CA GLY A 25 13.99 -4.77 9.21
C GLY A 25 14.71 -4.17 8.00
N THR A 26 13.97 -3.46 7.14
CA THR A 26 14.54 -2.80 5.96
C THR A 26 15.39 -1.59 6.33
N ALA A 27 15.03 -0.84 7.38
CA ALA A 27 15.86 0.24 7.91
C ALA A 27 17.21 -0.25 8.44
N LEU A 28 17.27 -1.43 9.08
CA LEU A 28 18.54 -2.04 9.50
C LEU A 28 19.44 -2.43 8.33
N LEU A 29 18.87 -2.72 7.16
CA LEU A 29 19.60 -3.04 5.94
C LEU A 29 20.13 -1.80 5.20
N GLY A 30 19.77 -0.60 5.67
CA GLY A 30 20.23 0.68 5.12
C GLY A 30 19.12 1.49 4.47
N LYS A 31 19.46 2.73 4.11
CA LYS A 31 18.53 3.71 3.55
C LYS A 31 17.92 3.19 2.24
N GLU A 32 18.74 2.68 1.34
CA GLU A 32 18.32 2.20 0.03
C GLU A 32 17.32 1.04 0.15
N ALA A 33 17.53 0.12 1.10
CA ALA A 33 16.62 -0.98 1.36
C ALA A 33 15.28 -0.52 1.96
N ALA A 34 15.31 0.47 2.87
CA ALA A 34 14.10 1.11 3.38
C ALA A 34 13.31 1.81 2.26
N MET A 35 13.99 2.56 1.38
CA MET A 35 13.33 3.21 0.25
C MET A 35 12.80 2.18 -0.76
N ALA A 36 13.51 1.08 -1.01
CA ALA A 36 13.01 -0.03 -1.83
C ALA A 36 11.76 -0.69 -1.22
N CYS A 37 11.70 -0.80 0.10
CA CYS A 37 10.49 -1.25 0.79
C CYS A 37 9.33 -0.29 0.55
N THR A 38 9.52 1.01 0.73
CA THR A 38 8.51 2.03 0.45
C THR A 38 8.02 1.92 -1.00
N VAL A 39 8.92 1.99 -1.99
CA VAL A 39 8.56 1.86 -3.41
C VAL A 39 7.73 0.61 -3.69
N ALA A 40 8.13 -0.54 -3.12
CA ALA A 40 7.45 -1.80 -3.31
C ALA A 40 6.04 -1.83 -2.68
N VAL A 41 5.89 -1.30 -1.47
CA VAL A 41 4.61 -1.20 -0.77
C VAL A 41 3.68 -0.24 -1.51
N GLU A 42 4.15 0.97 -1.80
CA GLU A 42 3.33 2.02 -2.41
C GLU A 42 2.85 1.66 -3.82
N GLU A 43 3.66 0.93 -4.60
CA GLU A 43 3.20 0.43 -5.90
C GLU A 43 1.99 -0.50 -5.76
N VAL A 44 1.98 -1.36 -4.74
CA VAL A 44 0.86 -2.28 -4.50
C VAL A 44 -0.36 -1.54 -3.96
N ILE A 45 -0.16 -0.59 -3.04
CA ILE A 45 -1.25 0.21 -2.47
C ILE A 45 -1.89 1.10 -3.56
N ALA A 46 -1.09 1.79 -4.38
CA ALA A 46 -1.59 2.59 -5.49
C ALA A 46 -2.37 1.73 -6.51
N SER A 47 -1.89 0.51 -6.81
CA SER A 47 -2.64 -0.44 -7.65
C SER A 47 -3.97 -0.82 -7.01
N HIS A 48 -3.99 -1.07 -5.71
CA HIS A 48 -5.21 -1.42 -4.98
C HIS A 48 -6.22 -0.26 -4.97
N TYR A 49 -5.78 0.98 -4.75
CA TYR A 49 -6.66 2.15 -4.88
C TYR A 49 -7.19 2.34 -6.30
N ASN A 50 -6.40 2.04 -7.33
CA ASN A 50 -6.90 2.04 -8.70
C ASN A 50 -8.02 1.02 -8.93
N ASP A 51 -7.91 -0.17 -8.33
CA ASP A 51 -8.97 -1.17 -8.39
C ASP A 51 -10.22 -0.71 -7.62
N GLN A 52 -10.06 -0.13 -6.42
CA GLN A 52 -11.16 0.47 -5.67
C GLN A 52 -11.86 1.59 -6.44
N LEU A 53 -11.10 2.47 -7.12
CA LEU A 53 -11.68 3.51 -7.97
C LEU A 53 -12.50 2.91 -9.10
N ARG A 54 -12.02 1.81 -9.72
CA ARG A 54 -12.78 1.10 -10.76
C ARG A 54 -14.10 0.57 -10.23
N ASP A 55 -14.10 0.04 -9.01
CA ASP A 55 -15.34 -0.43 -8.37
C ASP A 55 -16.27 0.73 -8.03
N LEU A 56 -15.73 1.85 -7.54
CA LEU A 56 -16.51 3.04 -7.23
C LEU A 56 -17.11 3.71 -8.47
N MET A 57 -16.61 3.46 -9.68
CA MET A 57 -17.22 3.94 -10.93
C MET A 57 -18.47 3.17 -11.35
N GLN A 58 -18.81 2.05 -10.69
CA GLN A 58 -19.99 1.28 -11.03
C GLN A 58 -21.29 2.05 -10.66
N PRO A 59 -22.40 1.83 -11.39
CA PRO A 59 -23.67 2.53 -11.14
C PRO A 59 -24.21 2.38 -9.70
N ALA A 60 -23.86 1.29 -9.03
CA ALA A 60 -24.20 1.05 -7.63
C ALA A 60 -23.65 2.11 -6.67
N PHE A 61 -22.61 2.85 -7.07
CA PHE A 61 -21.91 3.85 -6.28
C PHE A 61 -22.00 5.27 -6.88
N ASP A 62 -23.01 5.54 -7.70
CA ASP A 62 -23.17 6.83 -8.40
C ASP A 62 -23.24 8.07 -7.51
N LYS A 63 -23.53 7.91 -6.21
CA LYS A 63 -23.60 9.01 -5.24
C LYS A 63 -22.34 9.14 -4.38
N GLU A 64 -21.31 8.36 -4.64
CA GLU A 64 -20.10 8.26 -3.81
C GLU A 64 -18.94 9.13 -4.32
N ASP A 65 -19.24 10.33 -4.81
CA ASP A 65 -18.23 11.23 -5.39
C ASP A 65 -17.16 11.67 -4.37
N ASP A 66 -17.54 11.91 -3.11
CA ASP A 66 -16.60 12.24 -2.04
C ASP A 66 -15.60 11.09 -1.79
N LEU A 67 -16.09 9.84 -1.83
CA LEU A 67 -15.25 8.67 -1.64
C LEU A 67 -14.33 8.44 -2.84
N ARG A 68 -14.84 8.63 -4.06
CA ARG A 68 -14.03 8.59 -5.29
C ARG A 68 -12.88 9.61 -5.23
N HIS A 69 -13.18 10.84 -4.82
CA HIS A 69 -12.17 11.88 -4.71
C HIS A 69 -11.14 11.57 -3.62
N LEU A 70 -11.58 11.06 -2.46
CA LEU A 70 -10.69 10.67 -1.38
C LEU A 70 -9.74 9.52 -1.79
N VAL A 71 -10.26 8.46 -2.42
CA VAL A 71 -9.44 7.33 -2.88
C VAL A 71 -8.50 7.77 -3.99
N ALA A 72 -8.94 8.63 -4.92
CA ALA A 72 -8.09 9.18 -5.97
C ALA A 72 -6.94 10.00 -5.40
N LYS A 73 -7.22 10.86 -4.42
CA LYS A 73 -6.20 11.63 -3.71
C LYS A 73 -5.16 10.72 -3.06
N HIS A 74 -5.59 9.71 -2.30
CA HIS A 74 -4.65 8.81 -1.65
C HIS A 74 -3.83 7.99 -2.65
N ARG A 75 -4.43 7.53 -3.74
CA ARG A 75 -3.66 6.90 -4.83
C ARG A 75 -2.55 7.81 -5.35
N ASP A 76 -2.87 9.08 -5.60
CA ASP A 76 -1.92 10.04 -6.15
C ASP A 76 -0.80 10.34 -5.13
N GLU A 77 -1.12 10.42 -3.84
CA GLU A 77 -0.14 10.51 -2.75
C GLU A 77 0.81 9.30 -2.72
N GLU A 78 0.30 8.06 -2.87
CA GLU A 78 1.19 6.88 -2.90
C GLU A 78 2.08 6.84 -4.15
N MET A 79 1.59 7.34 -5.29
CA MET A 79 2.42 7.48 -6.48
C MET A 79 3.55 8.49 -6.25
N GLU A 80 3.28 9.61 -5.58
CA GLU A 80 4.28 10.59 -5.18
C GLU A 80 5.30 9.99 -4.19
N HIS A 81 4.84 9.28 -3.16
CA HIS A 81 5.71 8.56 -2.22
C HIS A 81 6.63 7.55 -2.91
N ARG A 82 6.10 6.81 -3.89
CA ARG A 82 6.90 5.89 -4.70
C ARG A 82 7.97 6.62 -5.49
N ASP A 83 7.63 7.73 -6.12
CA ASP A 83 8.57 8.49 -6.96
C ASP A 83 9.67 9.13 -6.10
N ILE A 84 9.33 9.69 -4.92
CA ILE A 84 10.30 10.10 -3.88
C ILE A 84 11.20 8.93 -3.45
N GLY A 85 10.61 7.75 -3.31
CA GLY A 85 11.28 6.48 -3.11
C GLY A 85 12.42 6.23 -4.10
N ILE A 86 12.09 6.34 -5.39
CA ILE A 86 13.01 6.14 -6.51
C ILE A 86 14.10 7.22 -6.52
N GLU A 87 13.75 8.48 -6.29
CA GLU A 87 14.69 9.61 -6.23
C GLU A 87 15.70 9.47 -5.09
N HIS A 88 15.32 8.81 -3.99
CA HIS A 88 16.19 8.53 -2.85
C HIS A 88 16.85 7.15 -2.91
N ASP A 89 17.31 6.75 -4.09
CA ASP A 89 18.19 5.60 -4.33
C ASP A 89 17.57 4.22 -4.03
N ALA A 90 16.23 4.08 -4.00
CA ALA A 90 15.57 2.77 -3.82
C ALA A 90 16.10 1.70 -4.78
N LEU A 91 16.33 2.05 -6.05
CA LEU A 91 16.81 1.13 -7.09
C LEU A 91 18.22 0.60 -6.84
N ARG A 92 18.98 1.23 -5.93
CA ARG A 92 20.34 0.84 -5.54
C ARG A 92 20.36 -0.16 -4.39
N ALA A 93 19.20 -0.53 -3.83
CA ALA A 93 19.12 -1.49 -2.75
C ALA A 93 19.77 -2.83 -3.13
N PRO A 94 20.51 -3.47 -2.21
CA PRO A 94 21.03 -4.81 -2.43
C PRO A 94 19.90 -5.78 -2.78
N ALA A 95 20.05 -6.51 -3.89
CA ALA A 95 19.04 -7.43 -4.39
C ALA A 95 17.64 -6.81 -4.57
N TYR A 96 17.56 -5.53 -4.98
CA TYR A 96 16.31 -4.74 -5.15
C TYR A 96 15.15 -5.53 -5.77
N GLN A 97 15.39 -6.26 -6.87
CA GLN A 97 14.35 -7.01 -7.57
C GLN A 97 13.74 -8.12 -6.70
N LEU A 98 14.59 -8.85 -5.95
CA LEU A 98 14.15 -9.90 -5.04
C LEU A 98 13.38 -9.30 -3.86
N LEU A 99 13.96 -8.27 -3.23
CA LEU A 99 13.33 -7.56 -2.11
C LEU A 99 11.96 -7.02 -2.50
N SER A 100 11.89 -6.30 -3.63
CA SER A 100 10.65 -5.74 -4.16
C SER A 100 9.62 -6.83 -4.46
N THR A 101 10.02 -7.94 -5.07
CA THR A 101 9.10 -9.03 -5.42
C THR A 101 8.50 -9.67 -4.17
N VAL A 102 9.33 -9.95 -3.16
CA VAL A 102 8.88 -10.53 -1.88
C VAL A 102 7.89 -9.59 -1.19
N ILE A 103 8.26 -8.31 -1.06
CA ILE A 103 7.42 -7.30 -0.39
C ILE A 103 6.08 -7.14 -1.14
N LYS A 104 6.13 -6.94 -2.46
CA LYS A 104 4.92 -6.80 -3.28
C LYS A 104 4.00 -8.02 -3.16
N THR A 105 4.57 -9.23 -3.14
CA THR A 105 3.80 -10.47 -2.98
C THR A 105 3.15 -10.55 -1.61
N GLY A 106 3.89 -10.21 -0.55
CA GLY A 106 3.38 -10.16 0.81
C GLY A 106 2.25 -9.15 0.97
N CYS A 107 2.41 -7.92 0.44
CA CYS A 107 1.37 -6.89 0.47
C CYS A 107 0.11 -7.32 -0.28
N ARG A 108 0.23 -7.89 -1.49
CA ARG A 108 -0.92 -8.41 -2.24
C ARG A 108 -1.65 -9.52 -1.49
N ALA A 109 -0.91 -10.42 -0.85
CA ALA A 109 -1.50 -11.47 -0.02
C ALA A 109 -2.23 -10.88 1.19
N ALA A 110 -1.64 -9.90 1.88
CA ALA A 110 -2.26 -9.24 3.03
C ALA A 110 -3.58 -8.54 2.65
N ILE A 111 -3.60 -7.84 1.51
CA ILE A 111 -4.82 -7.22 0.95
C ILE A 111 -5.87 -8.30 0.68
N TRP A 112 -5.52 -9.33 -0.07
CA TRP A 112 -6.44 -10.41 -0.46
C TRP A 112 -7.07 -11.12 0.75
N ILE A 113 -6.28 -11.36 1.80
CA ILE A 113 -6.77 -11.97 3.05
C ILE A 113 -7.72 -11.00 3.77
N SER A 114 -7.35 -9.72 3.86
CA SER A 114 -8.12 -8.71 4.60
C SER A 114 -9.45 -8.37 3.94
N GLU A 115 -9.56 -8.47 2.62
CA GLU A 115 -10.83 -8.32 1.91
C GLU A 115 -11.84 -9.44 2.22
N ARG A 116 -11.37 -10.58 2.73
CA ARG A 116 -12.17 -11.78 2.99
C ARG A 116 -12.49 -12.01 4.46
N VAL A 117 -11.78 -11.36 5.38
CA VAL A 117 -11.81 -11.62 6.83
C VAL A 117 -12.09 -10.37 7.66
#